data_AF-A7RSQ2-F1
#
_entry.id   AF-A7RSQ2-F1
#
_cell.length_a   1.000
_cell.length_b   1.000
_cell.length_c   1.000
_cell.angle_alpha   90.00
_cell.angle_beta   90.00
_cell.angle_gamma   90.00
#
_symmetry.space_group_name_H-M   'P 1'
#
loop_
_entity.id
_entity.type
_entity.pdbx_description
1 polymer ?
#
loop_
_entity_poly.entity_id
_entity_poly.type
_entity_poly.pdbx_seq_one_letter_code
_entity_poly.pdbx_strand_id
1 'polypeptide(L)'
;MAAFALLLAFCLTFVQAQEKMTFETPKMTEEEQHSPHTPGSFEIQCDACTAIAHRRFIHICDSKICKSSVAIRVMNVALHKEEAKRPSLKGKPVPESVYVDAIEGVCSSKSWEDYGIKTVNGINRISGEGLEAKDVPGMMQGGGKWPGRLMSKCEGMVGDIGEDKLYEKFREDGDLHKYLCTEFSQDCVRDKTAKKGKKKTKKSKGKKDSKQEL
;
A
#
# COMPACT_ATOMS: atom_id res chain seq x y z
N MET A 1 26.75 -51.50 -10.95
CA MET A 1 26.50 -51.37 -9.49
C MET A 1 26.95 -50.04 -8.88
N ALA A 2 27.71 -49.16 -9.58
CA ALA A 2 28.17 -47.88 -9.01
C ALA A 2 27.30 -46.65 -9.38
N ALA A 3 26.45 -46.73 -10.42
CA ALA A 3 25.66 -45.59 -10.89
C ALA A 3 24.40 -45.30 -10.05
N PHE A 4 23.89 -46.29 -9.30
CA PHE A 4 22.70 -46.13 -8.46
C PHE A 4 22.98 -45.49 -7.09
N ALA A 5 24.23 -45.50 -6.63
CA ALA A 5 24.62 -44.90 -5.35
C ALA A 5 24.78 -43.37 -5.42
N LEU A 6 25.09 -42.83 -6.60
CA LEU A 6 25.26 -41.39 -6.81
C LEU A 6 23.93 -40.61 -6.89
N LEU A 7 22.84 -41.27 -7.29
CA LEU A 7 21.50 -40.66 -7.32
C LEU A 7 20.86 -40.52 -5.93
N LEU A 8 21.28 -41.33 -4.95
CA LEU A 8 20.84 -41.19 -3.56
C LEU A 8 21.67 -40.17 -2.77
N ALA A 9 22.91 -39.89 -3.17
CA ALA A 9 23.77 -38.93 -2.51
C ALA A 9 23.41 -37.46 -2.84
N PHE A 10 22.84 -37.19 -4.01
CA PHE A 10 22.45 -35.83 -4.40
C PHE A 10 21.13 -35.36 -3.75
N CYS A 11 20.36 -36.27 -3.16
CA CYS A 11 19.09 -35.96 -2.50
C CYS A 11 19.29 -35.39 -1.07
N LEU A 12 20.49 -35.48 -0.50
CA LEU A 12 20.77 -35.14 0.91
C LEU A 12 21.36 -33.74 1.12
N THR A 13 21.57 -32.93 0.09
CA THR A 13 22.09 -31.55 0.23
C THR A 13 21.05 -30.45 0.03
N PHE A 14 19.77 -30.79 -0.10
CA PHE A 14 18.69 -29.85 0.20
C PHE A 14 18.55 -29.71 1.72
N VAL A 15 19.58 -29.12 2.33
CA VAL A 15 19.48 -28.49 3.64
C VAL A 15 18.44 -27.40 3.48
N GLN A 16 17.20 -27.71 3.86
CA GLN A 16 16.18 -26.69 4.02
C GLN A 16 16.73 -25.71 5.05
N ALA A 17 17.05 -24.50 4.59
CA ALA A 17 17.13 -23.37 5.48
C ALA A 17 15.74 -23.25 6.10
N GLN A 18 15.57 -23.87 7.27
CA GLN A 18 14.35 -23.79 8.04
C GLN A 18 14.28 -22.34 8.52
N GLU A 19 13.63 -21.46 7.75
CA GLU A 19 13.19 -20.18 8.28
C GLU A 19 12.43 -20.51 9.56
N LYS A 20 12.92 -20.01 10.69
CA LYS A 20 12.32 -20.27 11.99
C LYS A 20 10.90 -19.72 11.92
N MET A 21 9.94 -20.62 11.80
CA MET A 21 8.51 -20.34 11.92
C MET A 21 8.30 -19.73 13.31
N THR A 22 8.38 -18.41 13.40
CA THR A 22 8.22 -17.69 14.65
C THR A 22 6.73 -17.49 14.82
N PHE A 23 6.10 -18.44 15.51
CA PHE A 23 4.69 -18.37 15.90
C PHE A 23 4.53 -17.39 17.07
N GLU A 24 4.90 -16.14 16.85
CA GLU A 24 4.56 -15.06 17.78
C GLU A 24 3.19 -14.51 17.39
N THR A 25 2.26 -14.50 18.34
CA THR A 25 1.03 -13.75 18.17
C THR A 25 1.37 -12.26 18.13
N PRO A 26 0.78 -11.48 17.19
CA PRO A 26 1.04 -10.05 17.15
C PRO A 26 0.68 -9.37 18.46
N LYS A 27 1.68 -8.78 19.11
CA LYS A 27 1.46 -7.97 20.31
C LYS A 27 1.01 -6.60 19.86
N MET A 28 -0.29 -6.37 19.97
CA MET A 28 -0.94 -5.13 19.57
C MET A 28 -0.82 -4.10 20.70
N THR A 29 -0.34 -2.91 20.36
CA THR A 29 -0.38 -1.71 21.21
C THR A 29 -1.83 -1.21 21.37
N GLU A 30 -2.08 -0.38 22.39
CA GLU A 30 -3.41 0.21 22.62
C GLU A 30 -3.95 0.97 21.41
N GLU A 31 -3.07 1.66 20.67
CA GLU A 31 -3.42 2.36 19.43
C GLU A 31 -3.83 1.37 18.33
N GLU A 32 -3.05 0.31 18.13
CA GLU A 32 -3.34 -0.73 17.16
C GLU A 32 -4.65 -1.49 17.46
N GLN A 33 -5.07 -1.58 18.72
CA GLN A 33 -6.33 -2.21 19.11
C GLN A 33 -7.53 -1.26 18.95
N HIS A 34 -7.38 -0.01 19.40
CA HIS A 34 -8.54 0.87 19.59
C HIS A 34 -8.70 1.93 18.50
N SER A 35 -7.62 2.42 17.88
CA SER A 35 -7.69 3.53 16.93
C SER A 35 -8.44 3.18 15.63
N PRO A 36 -9.30 4.04 15.09
CA PRO A 36 -9.85 3.86 13.74
C PRO A 36 -8.85 4.22 12.64
N HIS A 37 -7.73 4.87 12.98
CA HIS A 37 -6.70 5.29 12.04
C HIS A 37 -5.54 4.31 11.97
N THR A 38 -4.79 4.35 10.88
CA THR A 38 -3.53 3.62 10.74
C THR A 38 -2.56 4.05 11.87
N PRO A 39 -2.00 3.10 12.65
CA PRO A 39 -1.09 3.40 13.75
C PRO A 39 0.11 4.25 13.35
N GLY A 40 0.58 5.12 14.24
CA GLY A 40 1.67 6.06 13.98
C GLY A 40 3.09 5.48 13.85
N SER A 41 3.28 4.15 13.94
CA SER A 41 4.61 3.55 13.77
C SER A 41 5.09 3.64 12.32
N PHE A 42 6.38 3.90 12.14
CA PHE A 42 6.99 4.07 10.82
C PHE A 42 6.74 2.86 9.92
N GLU A 43 6.92 1.65 10.45
CA GLU A 43 6.77 0.41 9.71
C GLU A 43 5.34 0.22 9.18
N ILE A 44 4.33 0.48 10.00
CA ILE A 44 2.92 0.32 9.61
C ILE A 44 2.48 1.42 8.65
N GLN A 45 2.92 2.67 8.85
CA GLN A 45 2.61 3.76 7.93
C GLN A 45 3.21 3.53 6.55
N CYS A 46 4.49 3.17 6.48
CA CYS A 46 5.16 2.89 5.21
C CYS A 46 4.55 1.67 4.52
N ASP A 47 4.25 0.60 5.25
CA ASP A 47 3.57 -0.57 4.68
C ASP A 47 2.17 -0.19 4.17
N ALA A 48 1.39 0.60 4.91
CA ALA A 48 0.06 1.03 4.48
C ALA A 48 0.12 1.89 3.21
N CYS A 49 1.05 2.83 3.13
CA CYS A 49 1.25 3.60 1.89
C CYS A 49 1.71 2.72 0.74
N THR A 50 2.63 1.79 1.01
CA THR A 50 3.13 0.85 0.00
C THR A 50 2.02 -0.08 -0.49
N ALA A 51 1.07 -0.47 0.36
CA ALA A 51 -0.11 -1.24 -0.05
C ALA A 51 -1.06 -0.45 -0.96
N ILE A 52 -1.17 0.87 -0.75
CA ILE A 52 -2.02 1.75 -1.56
C ILE A 52 -1.39 2.07 -2.91
N ALA A 53 -0.09 2.41 -2.91
CA ALA A 53 0.62 2.79 -4.12
C ALA A 53 1.04 1.56 -4.95
N HIS A 54 1.51 0.53 -4.25
CA HIS A 54 2.28 -0.65 -4.65
C HIS A 54 3.02 -0.62 -6.00
N ARG A 55 4.34 -0.80 -5.88
CA ARG A 55 5.32 -0.82 -6.98
C ARG A 55 5.75 -2.21 -7.44
N ARG A 56 5.55 -3.29 -6.67
CA ARG A 56 6.61 -4.31 -6.67
C ARG A 56 6.71 -5.22 -7.88
N PHE A 57 5.70 -5.51 -8.71
CA PHE A 57 5.98 -6.38 -9.87
C PHE A 57 5.08 -6.15 -11.10
N ILE A 58 5.38 -5.09 -11.84
CA ILE A 58 5.10 -5.02 -13.30
C ILE A 58 6.22 -5.66 -14.14
N HIS A 59 7.30 -6.10 -13.53
CA HIS A 59 8.39 -6.81 -14.22
C HIS A 59 8.09 -8.29 -14.58
N ILE A 60 6.85 -8.77 -14.41
CA ILE A 60 6.42 -10.11 -14.89
C ILE A 60 5.35 -10.02 -16.01
N CYS A 61 4.97 -8.82 -16.48
CA CYS A 61 4.11 -8.71 -17.66
C CYS A 61 4.93 -8.55 -18.95
N ASP A 62 5.85 -9.50 -19.18
CA ASP A 62 6.35 -9.74 -20.53
C ASP A 62 5.39 -10.69 -21.28
N SER A 63 4.62 -10.06 -22.16
CA SER A 63 3.82 -10.60 -23.27
C SER A 63 2.56 -11.46 -23.06
N LYS A 64 2.37 -12.32 -22.04
CA LYS A 64 1.14 -13.20 -22.02
C LYS A 64 0.49 -13.55 -20.67
N ILE A 65 1.04 -13.13 -19.52
CA ILE A 65 0.59 -13.59 -18.18
C ILE A 65 -0.27 -12.58 -17.39
N CYS A 66 -0.44 -11.34 -17.88
CA CYS A 66 -1.40 -10.37 -17.32
C CYS A 66 -2.89 -10.80 -17.51
N LYS A 67 -3.19 -12.00 -18.05
CA LYS A 67 -4.55 -12.55 -18.24
C LYS A 67 -5.05 -13.40 -17.07
N SER A 68 -4.20 -13.79 -16.13
CA SER A 68 -4.63 -14.62 -15.00
C SER A 68 -5.45 -13.78 -14.02
N SER A 69 -6.60 -14.33 -13.64
CA SER A 69 -7.79 -13.78 -12.98
C SER A 69 -7.60 -13.22 -11.55
N VAL A 70 -6.38 -12.85 -11.16
CA VAL A 70 -6.14 -12.18 -9.88
C VAL A 70 -6.49 -10.70 -10.04
N ALA A 71 -7.59 -10.29 -9.42
CA ALA A 71 -8.03 -8.91 -9.36
C ALA A 71 -7.12 -8.14 -8.40
N ILE A 72 -5.88 -7.87 -8.82
CA ILE A 72 -4.97 -7.00 -8.07
C ILE A 72 -5.56 -5.59 -8.11
N ARG A 73 -6.02 -5.11 -6.95
CA ARG A 73 -6.66 -3.80 -6.78
C ARG A 73 -5.73 -2.86 -6.01
N VAL A 74 -4.61 -2.53 -6.63
CA VAL A 74 -3.71 -1.48 -6.12
C VAL A 74 -3.53 -0.39 -7.17
N MET A 75 -3.33 0.88 -6.79
CA MET A 75 -3.44 2.05 -7.68
C MET A 75 -2.62 1.92 -8.96
N ASN A 76 -1.31 1.69 -8.85
CA ASN A 76 -0.45 1.50 -10.02
C ASN A 76 -0.95 0.38 -10.93
N VAL A 77 -1.31 -0.77 -10.36
CA VAL A 77 -1.73 -1.95 -11.12
C VAL A 77 -3.08 -1.73 -11.80
N ALA A 78 -4.01 -1.08 -11.11
CA ALA A 78 -5.32 -0.74 -11.64
C ALA A 78 -5.19 0.19 -12.85
N LEU A 79 -4.37 1.23 -12.74
CA LEU A 79 -4.13 2.18 -13.84
C LEU A 79 -3.44 1.51 -15.04
N HIS A 80 -2.37 0.75 -14.82
CA HIS A 80 -1.70 -0.03 -15.88
C HIS A 80 -2.66 -1.00 -16.57
N LYS A 81 -3.55 -1.64 -15.81
CA LYS A 81 -4.57 -2.56 -16.35
C LYS A 81 -5.58 -1.84 -17.24
N GLU A 82 -6.05 -0.66 -16.86
CA GLU A 82 -6.97 0.11 -17.69
C GLU A 82 -6.34 0.62 -18.98
N GLU A 83 -5.05 1.02 -18.94
CA GLU A 83 -4.31 1.37 -20.17
C GLU A 83 -4.14 0.16 -21.08
N ALA A 84 -3.79 -1.01 -20.52
CA ALA A 84 -3.57 -2.24 -21.29
C ALA A 84 -4.85 -2.77 -21.96
N LYS A 85 -6.03 -2.55 -21.37
CA LYS A 85 -7.32 -2.91 -21.97
C LYS A 85 -7.66 -2.10 -23.22
N ARG A 86 -6.99 -0.96 -23.45
CA ARG A 86 -7.33 0.01 -24.50
C ARG A 86 -6.16 0.21 -25.47
N PRO A 87 -5.68 -0.84 -26.16
CA PRO A 87 -4.59 -0.72 -27.13
C PRO A 87 -4.94 0.21 -28.31
N SER A 88 -6.24 0.42 -28.56
CA SER A 88 -6.75 1.35 -29.57
C SER A 88 -6.36 2.81 -29.33
N LEU A 89 -6.04 3.19 -28.09
CA LEU A 89 -5.63 4.55 -27.75
C LEU A 89 -4.19 4.86 -28.18
N LYS A 90 -3.38 3.87 -28.60
CA LYS A 90 -2.01 4.05 -29.11
C LYS A 90 -1.14 4.93 -28.19
N GLY A 91 -1.23 4.70 -26.87
CA GLY A 91 -0.48 5.46 -25.88
C GLY A 91 -1.09 6.83 -25.51
N LYS A 92 -2.26 7.20 -26.04
CA LYS A 92 -3.02 8.35 -25.52
C LYS A 92 -3.58 8.05 -24.11
N PRO A 93 -3.79 9.09 -23.29
CA PRO A 93 -4.39 8.93 -21.96
C PRO A 93 -5.77 8.25 -22.03
N VAL A 94 -6.11 7.46 -21.01
CA VAL A 94 -7.46 6.92 -20.87
C VAL A 94 -8.44 8.04 -20.47
N PRO A 95 -9.73 7.92 -20.82
CA PRO A 95 -10.74 8.89 -20.41
C PRO A 95 -10.84 9.02 -18.88
N GLU A 96 -11.21 10.20 -18.40
CA GLU A 96 -11.36 10.54 -16.98
C GLU A 96 -12.13 9.51 -16.18
N SER A 97 -13.35 9.19 -16.63
CA SER A 97 -14.20 8.21 -15.95
C SER A 97 -13.51 6.88 -15.71
N VAL A 98 -12.54 6.49 -16.54
CA VAL A 98 -11.87 5.19 -16.45
C VAL A 98 -10.84 5.16 -15.34
N TYR A 99 -9.98 6.19 -15.27
CA TYR A 99 -8.97 6.22 -14.22
C TYR A 99 -9.57 6.60 -12.87
N VAL A 100 -10.62 7.43 -12.85
CA VAL A 100 -11.37 7.75 -11.62
C VAL A 100 -12.01 6.47 -11.06
N ASP A 101 -12.77 5.72 -11.86
CA ASP A 101 -13.36 4.44 -11.45
C ASP A 101 -12.30 3.45 -10.95
N ALA A 102 -11.13 3.41 -11.60
CA ALA A 102 -10.03 2.54 -11.21
C ALA A 102 -9.46 2.93 -9.84
N ILE A 103 -9.25 4.22 -9.58
CA ILE A 103 -8.73 4.74 -8.32
C ILE A 103 -9.73 4.52 -7.18
N GLU A 104 -11.02 4.83 -7.40
CA GLU A 104 -12.09 4.58 -6.43
C GLU A 104 -12.23 3.09 -6.10
N GLY A 105 -12.15 2.24 -7.14
CA GLY A 105 -12.21 0.79 -6.98
C GLY A 105 -11.09 0.23 -6.10
N VAL A 106 -9.89 0.82 -6.16
CA VAL A 106 -8.77 0.47 -5.29
C VAL A 106 -9.08 0.86 -3.85
N CYS A 107 -9.54 2.08 -3.61
CA CYS A 107 -9.83 2.53 -2.25
C CYS A 107 -11.03 1.82 -1.61
N SER A 108 -11.89 1.14 -2.37
CA SER A 108 -13.04 0.40 -1.83
C SER A 108 -12.65 -0.62 -0.74
N SER A 109 -13.49 -0.76 0.29
CA SER A 109 -13.27 -1.66 1.43
C SER A 109 -12.92 -3.11 1.05
N LYS A 110 -13.53 -3.61 -0.04
CA LYS A 110 -13.33 -4.97 -0.56
C LYS A 110 -11.90 -5.26 -0.99
N SER A 111 -11.13 -4.24 -1.37
CA SER A 111 -9.73 -4.39 -1.77
C SER A 111 -8.81 -4.72 -0.59
N TRP A 112 -9.29 -4.54 0.64
CA TRP A 112 -8.46 -4.57 1.85
C TRP A 112 -8.81 -5.73 2.81
N GLU A 113 -9.77 -6.59 2.47
CA GLU A 113 -10.20 -7.72 3.32
C GLU A 113 -9.08 -8.72 3.58
N ASP A 114 -8.18 -8.86 2.61
CA ASP A 114 -7.06 -9.81 2.61
C ASP A 114 -5.85 -9.29 3.39
N TYR A 115 -5.91 -8.04 3.88
CA TYR A 115 -4.82 -7.38 4.59
C TYR A 115 -4.96 -7.56 6.10
N GLY A 116 -3.83 -7.70 6.78
CA GLY A 116 -3.77 -7.86 8.22
C GLY A 116 -2.42 -7.52 8.82
N ILE A 117 -2.30 -7.65 10.14
CA ILE A 117 -1.02 -7.51 10.83
C ILE A 117 -0.33 -8.86 11.00
N LYS A 118 0.99 -8.87 10.83
CA LYS A 118 1.89 -9.96 11.16
C LYS A 118 3.09 -9.42 11.92
N THR A 119 3.66 -10.18 12.83
CA THR A 119 4.93 -9.83 13.47
C THR A 119 6.08 -10.43 12.67
N VAL A 120 6.98 -9.57 12.19
CA VAL A 120 8.20 -9.94 11.47
C VAL A 120 9.38 -9.41 12.26
N ASN A 121 10.23 -10.31 12.77
CA ASN A 121 11.40 -9.96 13.59
C ASN A 121 11.03 -9.11 14.83
N GLY A 122 9.93 -9.45 15.50
CA GLY A 122 9.44 -8.72 16.69
C GLY A 122 8.78 -7.37 16.41
N ILE A 123 8.59 -7.00 15.13
CA ILE A 123 7.95 -5.75 14.72
C ILE A 123 6.66 -6.04 13.97
N ASN A 124 5.59 -5.33 14.30
CA ASN A 124 4.32 -5.45 13.59
C ASN A 124 4.43 -4.83 12.19
N ARG A 125 4.09 -5.61 11.17
CA ARG A 125 4.10 -5.26 9.75
C ARG A 125 2.74 -5.57 9.14
N ILE A 126 2.33 -4.80 8.14
CA ILE A 126 1.12 -5.15 7.37
C ILE A 126 1.49 -6.24 6.37
N SER A 127 0.70 -7.30 6.35
CA SER A 127 0.80 -8.40 5.41
C SER A 127 -0.41 -8.34 4.47
N GLY A 128 -0.15 -8.40 3.17
CA GLY A 128 -1.17 -8.28 2.13
C GLY A 128 -0.54 -8.17 0.76
N GLU A 129 -1.35 -8.09 -0.29
CA GLU A 129 -0.85 -8.02 -1.65
C GLU A 129 0.11 -6.84 -1.83
N GLY A 130 1.29 -7.13 -2.39
CA GLY A 130 2.31 -6.13 -2.63
C GLY A 130 3.21 -5.73 -1.45
N LEU A 131 3.07 -6.39 -0.31
CA LEU A 131 3.95 -6.17 0.85
C LEU A 131 4.89 -7.35 1.06
N GLU A 132 6.13 -7.07 1.49
CA GLU A 132 7.13 -8.10 1.77
C GLU A 132 6.69 -9.07 2.88
N ALA A 133 5.92 -8.58 3.85
CA ALA A 133 5.45 -9.39 4.96
C ALA A 133 4.40 -10.45 4.53
N LYS A 134 3.88 -10.39 3.30
CA LYS A 134 3.01 -11.44 2.74
C LYS A 134 3.75 -12.78 2.64
N ASP A 135 4.97 -12.74 2.12
CA ASP A 135 5.78 -13.93 1.82
C ASP A 135 6.49 -14.49 3.06
N VAL A 136 6.63 -13.67 4.11
CA VAL A 136 7.23 -14.11 5.38
C VAL A 136 6.30 -15.09 6.10
N PRO A 137 6.74 -16.29 6.46
CA PRO A 137 5.91 -17.23 7.20
C PRO A 137 5.59 -16.70 8.60
N GLY A 138 4.33 -16.83 9.03
CA GLY A 138 3.90 -16.40 10.37
C GLY A 138 2.38 -16.26 10.49
N MET A 139 1.90 -16.08 11.71
CA MET A 139 0.47 -15.85 11.96
C MET A 139 0.08 -14.43 11.58
N MET A 140 -0.91 -14.29 10.72
CA MET A 140 -1.50 -13.00 10.34
C MET A 140 -2.87 -12.84 10.99
N GLN A 141 -3.09 -11.71 11.66
CA GLN A 141 -4.40 -11.29 12.13
C GLN A 141 -5.07 -10.42 11.05
N GLY A 142 -5.88 -11.04 10.20
CA GLY A 142 -6.68 -10.37 9.18
C GLY A 142 -7.99 -9.78 9.71
N GLY A 143 -8.65 -8.94 8.91
CA GLY A 143 -9.96 -8.37 9.22
C GLY A 143 -9.98 -7.34 10.35
N GLY A 144 -11.14 -7.17 10.99
CA GLY A 144 -11.35 -6.18 12.06
C GLY A 144 -11.31 -4.75 11.54
N LYS A 145 -10.41 -3.92 12.10
CA LYS A 145 -10.27 -2.50 11.73
C LYS A 145 -9.34 -2.27 10.53
N TRP A 146 -8.55 -3.27 10.11
CA TRP A 146 -7.55 -3.11 9.06
C TRP A 146 -8.12 -2.68 7.70
N PRO A 147 -9.20 -3.29 7.19
CA PRO A 147 -9.79 -2.84 5.94
C PRO A 147 -10.26 -1.39 5.99
N GLY A 148 -10.90 -0.98 7.10
CA GLY A 148 -11.35 0.39 7.31
C GLY A 148 -10.21 1.40 7.44
N ARG A 149 -9.10 1.04 8.11
CA ARG A 149 -7.90 1.88 8.24
C ARG A 149 -7.25 2.15 6.88
N LEU A 150 -7.08 1.10 6.07
CA LEU A 150 -6.47 1.19 4.75
C LEU A 150 -7.36 1.96 3.77
N MET A 151 -8.66 1.67 3.75
CA MET A 151 -9.66 2.43 2.98
C MET A 151 -9.62 3.92 3.34
N SER A 152 -9.74 4.26 4.62
CA SER A 152 -9.75 5.66 5.07
C SER A 152 -8.44 6.40 4.73
N LYS A 153 -7.29 5.72 4.82
CA LYS A 153 -6.00 6.30 4.41
C LYS A 153 -5.94 6.49 2.89
N CYS A 154 -6.43 5.54 2.11
CA CYS A 154 -6.51 5.61 0.65
C CYS A 154 -7.39 6.79 0.21
N GLU A 155 -8.63 6.85 0.69
CA GLU A 155 -9.58 7.93 0.40
C GLU A 155 -9.03 9.29 0.83
N GLY A 156 -8.37 9.36 1.99
CA GLY A 156 -7.72 10.59 2.46
C GLY A 156 -6.61 11.06 1.52
N MET A 157 -5.73 10.15 1.07
CA MET A 157 -4.67 10.48 0.11
C MET A 157 -5.24 10.93 -1.24
N VAL A 158 -6.19 10.17 -1.78
CA VAL A 158 -6.81 10.49 -3.08
C VAL A 158 -7.54 11.83 -2.99
N GLY A 159 -8.34 12.05 -1.95
CA GLY A 159 -9.08 13.29 -1.77
C GLY A 159 -8.18 14.51 -1.58
N ASP A 160 -7.03 14.37 -0.93
CA ASP A 160 -6.08 15.48 -0.76
C ASP A 160 -5.24 15.78 -2.02
N ILE A 161 -4.95 14.77 -2.84
CA ILE A 161 -4.13 14.91 -4.07
C ILE A 161 -4.98 15.29 -5.28
N GLY A 162 -6.15 14.67 -5.42
CA GLY A 162 -6.96 14.62 -6.62
C GLY A 162 -6.58 13.47 -7.57
N GLU A 163 -7.59 12.83 -8.14
CA GLU A 163 -7.47 11.70 -9.07
C GLU A 163 -6.74 12.10 -10.35
N ASP A 164 -7.01 13.29 -10.88
CA ASP A 164 -6.37 13.82 -12.10
C ASP A 164 -4.86 13.92 -11.94
N LYS A 165 -4.43 14.58 -10.85
CA LYS A 165 -3.01 14.76 -10.55
C LYS A 165 -2.32 13.43 -10.29
N LEU A 166 -3.03 12.48 -9.67
CA LEU A 166 -2.51 11.14 -9.47
C LEU A 166 -2.28 10.44 -10.81
N TYR A 167 -3.23 10.53 -11.73
CA TYR A 167 -3.08 9.95 -13.06
C TYR A 167 -1.99 10.63 -13.90
N GLU A 168 -1.84 11.95 -13.80
CA GLU A 168 -0.72 12.68 -14.41
C GLU A 168 0.64 12.15 -13.91
N LYS A 169 0.80 12.02 -12.59
CA LYS A 169 2.03 11.48 -11.99
C LYS A 169 2.31 10.05 -12.40
N PHE A 170 1.27 9.24 -12.48
CA PHE A 170 1.36 7.88 -13.01
C PHE A 170 1.85 7.86 -14.45
N ARG A 171 1.37 8.75 -15.31
CA ARG A 171 1.78 8.85 -16.71
C ARG A 171 3.20 9.37 -16.89
N GLU A 172 3.67 10.23 -15.99
CA GLU A 172 5.03 10.76 -15.99
C GLU A 172 6.05 9.70 -15.59
N ASP A 173 5.87 9.07 -14.42
CA ASP A 173 6.87 8.20 -13.80
C ASP A 173 6.62 6.70 -14.01
N GLY A 174 5.41 6.33 -14.44
CA GLY A 174 4.95 4.93 -14.52
C GLY A 174 4.73 4.26 -13.15
N ASP A 175 4.93 5.02 -12.06
CA ASP A 175 4.89 4.55 -10.68
C ASP A 175 4.54 5.67 -9.70
N LEU A 176 3.55 5.40 -8.87
CA LEU A 176 3.06 6.29 -7.83
C LEU A 176 3.72 6.11 -6.48
N HIS A 177 4.49 5.04 -6.24
CA HIS A 177 5.05 4.77 -4.90
C HIS A 177 5.95 5.89 -4.39
N LYS A 178 6.87 6.37 -5.23
CA LYS A 178 7.75 7.48 -4.88
C LYS A 178 6.95 8.74 -4.54
N TYR A 179 6.02 9.11 -5.42
CA TYR A 179 5.19 10.30 -5.25
C TYR A 179 4.31 10.20 -3.99
N LEU A 180 3.57 9.12 -3.82
CA LEU A 180 2.67 8.92 -2.69
C LEU A 180 3.41 8.79 -1.37
N CYS A 181 4.40 7.89 -1.29
CA CYS A 181 4.96 7.45 -0.01
C CYS A 181 6.20 8.21 0.45
N THR A 182 6.88 8.90 -0.47
CA THR A 182 8.11 9.63 -0.16
C THR A 182 7.92 11.13 -0.29
N GLU A 183 7.19 11.60 -1.32
CA GLU A 183 7.03 13.03 -1.59
C GLU A 183 5.78 13.62 -0.94
N PHE A 184 4.64 12.93 -1.03
CA PHE A 184 3.35 13.42 -0.53
C PHE A 184 3.11 13.08 0.94
N SER A 185 2.99 11.78 1.28
CA SER A 185 2.67 11.35 2.64
C SER A 185 3.88 11.28 3.56
N GLN A 186 5.06 11.10 2.98
CA GLN A 186 6.33 10.89 3.68
C GLN A 186 6.33 9.69 4.63
N ASP A 187 5.36 8.78 4.50
CA ASP A 187 5.21 7.60 5.36
C ASP A 187 6.43 6.67 5.31
N CYS A 188 7.14 6.64 4.16
CA CYS A 188 8.34 5.83 3.95
C CYS A 188 9.65 6.61 4.13
N VAL A 189 9.61 7.82 4.67
CA VAL A 189 10.80 8.60 5.01
C VAL A 189 11.14 8.41 6.49
N ARG A 190 12.26 7.71 6.76
CA ARG A 190 12.79 7.59 8.13
C ARG A 190 13.39 8.94 8.56
N ASP A 191 12.58 9.79 9.18
CA ASP A 191 13.06 11.03 9.76
C ASP A 191 14.05 10.74 10.90
N LYS A 192 15.30 11.19 10.77
CA LYS A 192 16.20 11.41 11.92
C LYS A 192 15.78 12.62 12.76
N THR A 193 14.74 13.35 12.36
CA THR A 193 14.29 14.58 13.01
C THR A 193 12.77 14.73 12.93
N ALA A 194 12.05 14.06 13.83
CA ALA A 194 10.69 14.45 14.15
C ALA A 194 10.64 15.96 14.53
N LYS A 195 9.64 16.68 13.99
CA LYS A 195 9.15 18.04 14.32
C LYS A 195 9.52 19.19 13.37
N LYS A 196 8.74 19.34 12.29
CA LYS A 196 8.09 20.62 11.89
C LYS A 196 6.71 20.27 11.35
N GLY A 197 5.68 20.16 12.17
CA GLY A 197 4.99 21.33 12.70
C GLY A 197 3.94 21.81 11.71
N LYS A 198 2.73 21.26 11.84
CA LYS A 198 1.46 21.70 11.24
C LYS A 198 1.49 23.17 10.80
N LYS A 199 1.49 23.43 9.48
CA LYS A 199 1.25 24.77 8.94
C LYS A 199 -0.23 25.12 9.14
N LYS A 200 -0.53 25.74 10.30
CA LYS A 200 -1.77 26.48 10.52
C LYS A 200 -1.80 27.67 9.56
N THR A 201 -2.69 27.65 8.59
CA THR A 201 -3.05 28.88 7.88
C THR A 201 -4.12 29.61 8.70
N LYS A 202 -3.67 30.53 9.56
CA LYS A 202 -4.50 31.67 9.99
C LYS A 202 -4.70 32.56 8.77
N LYS A 203 -5.95 32.79 8.35
CA LYS A 203 -6.32 34.07 7.73
C LYS A 203 -7.31 34.79 8.62
N SER A 204 -6.74 35.75 9.33
CA SER A 204 -7.39 36.84 10.02
C SER A 204 -8.25 37.69 9.09
N LYS A 205 -9.43 38.08 9.56
CA LYS A 205 -9.94 39.45 9.34
C LYS A 205 -10.76 39.87 10.56
N GLY A 206 -10.14 40.63 11.46
CA GLY A 206 -10.87 41.59 12.31
C GLY A 206 -11.37 42.74 11.42
N LYS A 207 -12.21 43.66 11.87
CA LYS A 207 -12.56 44.08 13.22
C LYS A 207 -13.72 45.10 13.09
N LYS A 208 -14.64 45.11 14.07
CA LYS A 208 -15.32 46.29 14.69
C LYS A 208 -16.25 47.17 13.83
N ASP A 209 -17.29 47.84 14.34
CA ASP A 209 -17.58 48.36 15.69
C ASP A 209 -19.09 48.47 15.97
N SER A 210 -19.44 48.35 17.26
CA SER A 210 -20.45 49.05 18.09
C SER A 210 -21.80 49.54 17.55
N LYS A 211 -22.89 49.24 18.30
CA LYS A 211 -23.74 50.19 19.10
C LYS A 211 -24.96 49.41 19.64
N GLN A 212 -25.02 49.05 20.93
CA GLN A 212 -25.56 49.78 22.10
C GLN A 212 -27.11 49.92 22.13
N GLU A 213 -27.69 49.29 23.17
CA GLU A 213 -28.96 49.52 23.89
C GLU A 213 -30.27 49.79 23.11
N LEU A 214 -31.27 48.91 23.28
CA LEU A 214 -32.37 49.08 24.24
C LEU A 214 -32.98 47.72 24.61
#